data_AF-A0A370P931-F1
#
_entry.id   AF-A0A370P931-F1
#
_cell.length_a   1.000
_cell.length_b   1.000
_cell.length_c   1.000
_cell.angle_alpha   90.00
_cell.angle_beta   90.00
_cell.angle_gamma   90.00
#
_symmetry.space_group_name_H-M   'P 1'
#
loop_
_entity.id
_entity.type
_entity.pdbx_description
1 polymer ?
#
loop_
_entity_poly.entity_id
_entity_poly.type
_entity_poly.pdbx_seq_one_letter_code
_entity_poly.pdbx_strand_id
1 'polypeptide(L)'
;MEALDRIPYELLSIINAYAADWVSLESLLQVSPRVGEIFAGDTNTEADYEAVRLVESILQENSVMRHELHCHFRMALKLRQPSLKSSSLTDFISQDHSSSLTTSTSSIYPGKLKEMVSVAANIQRLACACLTTLLGRVRKVQPRCWKRRASDGTEPYQPREAGSPTWIEEYRVYRALWNLQLYSDLSTAGKRLGWLHDDLENWWFGHMRWDEVPVMVGEEVRTVSECLETLCEGDPILRTTKAQVTKFYSERHSFDIQLISQLPNASQLCRGFEVWAPPLLPEIPVTDDGYPLDPWGWGLRSLRFNRMAAFFRVCQLRTTTHPAMHQVCQIQDAGPWRGLGMPIWDLWRCYCLGLHSARHNVPGRYSGPLRAPDGSVVPEGCSPPTRGFEEDYRYSVFMHARTQMQKDEFKEMELETQNCIKK
;
A
#
# COMPACT_ATOMS: atom_id res chain seq x y z
N MET A 1 22.04 -16.22 24.60
CA MET A 1 21.29 -14.98 24.92
C MET A 1 22.21 -13.87 25.44
N GLU A 2 23.26 -14.15 26.23
CA GLU A 2 24.20 -13.12 26.76
C GLU A 2 25.01 -12.29 25.75
N ALA A 3 25.03 -12.64 24.46
CA ALA A 3 25.89 -11.97 23.48
C ALA A 3 25.39 -10.57 23.08
N LEU A 4 24.06 -10.37 23.01
CA LEU A 4 23.45 -9.10 22.62
C LEU A 4 23.58 -8.05 23.73
N ASP A 5 23.53 -8.46 25.00
CA ASP A 5 23.60 -7.57 26.16
C ASP A 5 24.98 -6.90 26.33
N ARG A 6 26.02 -7.49 25.74
CA ARG A 6 27.40 -6.97 25.76
C ARG A 6 27.68 -5.98 24.63
N ILE A 7 26.77 -5.79 23.68
CA ILE A 7 26.97 -4.87 22.55
C ILE A 7 26.81 -3.42 23.06
N PRO A 8 27.78 -2.52 22.82
CA PRO A 8 27.63 -1.09 23.08
C PRO A 8 26.40 -0.51 22.37
N TYR A 9 25.77 0.49 22.99
CA TYR A 9 24.54 1.07 22.47
C TYR A 9 24.74 1.66 21.06
N GLU A 10 25.92 2.23 20.83
CA GLU A 10 26.34 2.80 19.55
C GLU A 10 26.32 1.74 18.43
N LEU A 11 26.76 0.52 18.73
CA LEU A 11 26.74 -0.58 17.77
C LEU A 11 25.32 -1.12 17.55
N LEU A 12 24.48 -1.17 18.59
CA LEU A 12 23.07 -1.53 18.43
C LEU A 12 22.32 -0.51 17.58
N SER A 13 22.60 0.78 17.77
CA SER A 13 22.06 1.86 16.95
C SER A 13 22.48 1.71 15.48
N ILE A 14 23.76 1.39 15.21
CA ILE A 14 24.25 1.13 13.85
C ILE A 14 23.58 -0.10 13.23
N ILE A 15 23.43 -1.20 13.98
CA ILE A 15 22.77 -2.42 13.49
C ILE A 15 21.31 -2.12 13.14
N ASN A 16 20.59 -1.41 14.01
CA ASN A 16 19.20 -1.05 13.76
C ASN A 16 19.04 -0.03 12.64
N ALA A 17 19.97 0.92 12.48
CA ALA A 17 20.00 1.83 11.34
C ALA A 17 20.26 1.08 10.02
N TYR A 18 21.08 0.03 10.05
CA TYR A 18 21.38 -0.77 8.87
C TYR A 18 20.24 -1.71 8.46
N ALA A 19 19.58 -2.36 9.42
CA ALA A 19 18.41 -3.19 9.15
C ALA A 19 17.16 -2.34 8.85
N ALA A 20 17.02 -1.23 9.58
CA ALA A 20 15.95 -0.25 9.52
C ALA A 20 14.54 -0.86 9.43
N ASP A 21 14.28 -1.98 10.08
CA ASP A 21 13.00 -2.67 10.04
C ASP A 21 12.33 -2.75 11.42
N TRP A 22 11.00 -2.59 11.44
CA TRP A 22 10.25 -2.46 12.68
C TRP A 22 10.08 -3.79 13.42
N VAL A 23 10.07 -4.90 12.68
CA VAL A 23 9.88 -6.24 13.24
C VAL A 23 11.12 -6.70 13.99
N SER A 24 12.32 -6.39 13.48
CA SER A 24 13.58 -6.61 14.19
C SER A 24 13.66 -5.75 15.44
N LEU A 25 13.26 -4.47 15.38
CA LEU A 25 13.23 -3.64 16.60
C LEU A 25 12.25 -4.21 17.64
N GLU A 26 11.02 -4.53 17.25
CA GLU A 26 10.05 -5.11 18.18
C GLU A 26 10.56 -6.42 18.79
N SER A 27 11.22 -7.26 17.98
CA SER A 27 11.86 -8.49 18.47
C SER A 27 13.00 -8.18 19.44
N LEU A 28 13.84 -7.19 19.14
CA LEU A 28 14.95 -6.75 19.98
C LEU A 28 14.47 -6.27 21.36
N LEU A 29 13.33 -5.56 21.40
CA LEU A 29 12.69 -5.15 22.66
C LEU A 29 12.27 -6.33 23.54
N GLN A 30 12.00 -7.49 22.94
CA GLN A 30 11.61 -8.70 23.67
C GLN A 30 12.82 -9.53 24.10
N VAL A 31 13.86 -9.61 23.27
CA VAL A 31 15.01 -10.50 23.50
C VAL A 31 16.19 -9.84 24.20
N SER A 32 16.31 -8.51 24.16
CA SER A 32 17.37 -7.78 24.87
C SER A 32 16.79 -6.98 26.04
N PRO A 33 17.04 -7.40 27.29
CA PRO A 33 16.64 -6.66 28.49
C PRO A 33 17.09 -5.20 28.45
N ARG A 34 18.31 -4.92 28.00
CA ARG A 34 18.87 -3.56 27.92
C ARG A 34 18.08 -2.64 26.97
N VAL A 35 17.68 -3.15 25.81
CA VAL A 35 16.83 -2.40 24.87
C VAL A 35 15.40 -2.35 25.37
N GLY A 36 14.91 -3.39 26.04
CA GLY A 36 13.62 -3.38 26.72
C GLY A 36 13.53 -2.33 27.82
N GLU A 37 14.61 -2.12 28.59
CA GLU A 37 14.71 -1.18 29.71
C GLU A 37 14.61 0.28 29.28
N ILE A 38 15.25 0.69 28.18
CA ILE A 38 15.15 2.09 27.70
C ILE A 38 13.74 2.43 27.18
N PHE A 39 12.95 1.41 26.78
CA PHE A 39 11.53 1.56 26.46
C PHE A 39 10.61 1.29 27.66
N ALA A 40 11.17 0.84 28.79
CA ALA A 40 10.46 0.68 30.04
C ALA A 40 10.46 2.02 30.79
N GLY A 41 9.29 2.43 31.25
CA GLY A 41 9.15 3.62 32.06
C GLY A 41 7.77 3.68 32.67
N ASP A 42 7.63 4.44 33.74
CA ASP A 42 6.35 4.67 34.39
C ASP A 42 5.43 5.49 33.46
N THR A 43 4.12 5.37 33.62
CA THR A 43 3.13 6.06 32.79
C THR A 43 3.23 7.59 32.88
N ASN A 44 3.97 8.10 33.88
CA ASN A 44 4.10 9.52 34.18
C ASN A 44 5.48 10.11 33.88
N THR A 45 6.44 9.31 33.41
CA THR A 45 7.80 9.78 33.07
C THR A 45 7.96 9.95 31.58
N GLU A 46 8.81 10.88 31.16
CA GLU A 46 9.19 11.04 29.76
C GLU A 46 10.01 9.84 29.26
N ALA A 47 9.88 9.51 27.98
CA ALA A 47 10.60 8.42 27.35
C ALA A 47 12.11 8.69 27.38
N ASP A 48 12.89 7.63 27.56
CA ASP A 48 14.35 7.73 27.49
C ASP A 48 14.76 8.33 26.13
N TYR A 49 15.67 9.31 26.17
CA TYR A 49 16.19 9.97 24.98
C TYR A 49 16.74 8.97 23.96
N GLU A 50 17.36 7.89 24.44
CA GLU A 50 17.90 6.85 23.59
C GLU A 50 16.82 6.04 22.88
N ALA A 51 15.73 5.70 23.57
CA ALA A 51 14.60 5.05 22.93
C ALA A 51 13.99 5.93 21.82
N VAL A 52 13.86 7.24 22.07
CA VAL A 52 13.39 8.20 21.07
C VAL A 52 14.36 8.29 19.89
N ARG A 53 15.67 8.38 20.16
CA ARG A 53 16.72 8.44 19.13
C ARG A 53 16.72 7.20 18.24
N LEU A 54 16.53 6.03 18.82
CA LEU A 54 16.48 4.77 18.09
C LEU A 54 15.27 4.72 17.14
N VAL A 55 14.08 5.09 17.62
CA VAL A 55 12.87 5.16 16.77
C VAL A 55 13.05 6.18 15.66
N GLU A 56 13.59 7.35 15.95
CA GLU A 56 13.85 8.39 14.97
C GLU A 56 14.86 7.93 13.90
N SER A 57 15.90 7.19 14.28
CA SER A 57 16.86 6.61 13.33
C SER A 57 16.16 5.66 12.35
N ILE A 58 15.27 4.78 12.81
CA ILE A 58 14.51 3.92 11.90
C ILE A 58 13.58 4.74 10.99
N LEU A 59 12.93 5.79 11.50
CA LEU A 59 12.08 6.66 10.67
C LEU A 59 12.86 7.34 9.53
N GLN A 60 14.14 7.64 9.75
CA GLN A 60 15.01 8.29 8.77
C GLN A 60 15.64 7.30 7.78
N GLU A 61 16.07 6.13 8.27
CA GLU A 61 16.80 5.15 7.46
C GLU A 61 15.89 4.16 6.73
N ASN A 62 14.69 3.87 7.27
CA ASN A 62 13.75 2.97 6.61
C ASN A 62 13.30 3.56 5.27
N SER A 63 13.61 2.82 4.20
CA SER A 63 13.43 3.25 2.82
C SER A 63 11.98 3.60 2.48
N VAL A 64 10.99 3.06 3.19
CA VAL A 64 9.56 3.33 3.00
C VAL A 64 9.08 4.46 3.91
N MET A 65 9.51 4.47 5.19
CA MET A 65 9.05 5.47 6.18
C MET A 65 9.54 6.88 5.89
N ARG A 66 10.78 7.03 5.40
CA ARG A 66 11.41 8.35 5.21
C ARG A 66 10.70 9.25 4.18
N HIS A 67 9.78 8.70 3.38
CA HIS A 67 9.03 9.44 2.37
C HIS A 67 7.58 9.68 2.80
N GLU A 68 7.35 10.75 3.59
CA GLU A 68 6.03 11.22 4.10
C GLU A 68 5.32 10.30 5.12
N LEU A 69 5.66 9.00 5.20
CA LEU A 69 5.01 8.07 6.14
C LEU A 69 5.48 8.22 7.60
N HIS A 70 6.69 8.74 7.82
CA HIS A 70 7.14 9.16 9.15
C HIS A 70 6.22 10.23 9.77
N CYS A 71 5.61 11.11 8.95
CA CYS A 71 4.61 12.06 9.43
C CYS A 71 3.39 11.33 9.99
N HIS A 72 2.93 10.26 9.35
CA HIS A 72 1.79 9.47 9.81
C HIS A 72 2.10 8.78 11.15
N PHE A 73 3.31 8.21 11.28
CA PHE A 73 3.78 7.67 12.55
C PHE A 73 3.73 8.72 13.67
N ARG A 74 4.28 9.91 13.41
CA ARG A 74 4.35 11.00 14.39
C ARG A 74 2.97 11.56 14.73
N MET A 75 2.08 11.67 13.75
CA MET A 75 0.68 12.04 13.99
C MET A 75 -0.01 11.01 14.89
N ALA A 76 0.08 9.72 14.56
CA ALA A 76 -0.48 8.64 15.37
C ALA A 76 0.08 8.65 16.81
N LEU A 77 1.41 8.81 16.96
CA LEU A 77 2.05 8.92 18.27
C LEU A 77 1.49 10.10 19.08
N LYS A 78 1.38 11.30 18.47
CA LYS A 78 0.81 12.50 19.11
C LYS A 78 -0.65 12.28 19.52
N LEU A 79 -1.46 11.68 18.65
CA LEU A 79 -2.88 11.38 18.92
C LEU A 79 -3.05 10.44 20.12
N ARG A 80 -2.14 9.48 20.29
CA ARG A 80 -2.16 8.53 21.40
C ARG A 80 -1.61 9.09 22.71
N GLN A 81 -0.91 10.22 22.70
CA GLN A 81 -0.47 10.86 23.94
C GLN A 81 -1.68 11.35 24.77
N PRO A 82 -1.72 11.10 26.08
CA PRO A 82 -2.72 11.68 26.98
C PRO A 82 -2.62 13.21 27.10
N SER A 83 -1.42 13.75 26.88
CA SER A 83 -1.12 15.19 27.01
C SER A 83 -1.58 16.02 25.82
N LEU A 84 -2.11 15.41 24.75
CA LEU A 84 -2.56 16.14 23.57
C LEU A 84 -3.72 17.09 23.93
N LYS A 85 -3.45 18.39 23.86
CA LYS A 85 -4.44 19.46 23.99
C LYS A 85 -4.57 20.17 22.65
N SER A 86 -5.49 19.72 21.81
CA SER A 86 -5.81 20.38 20.54
C SER A 86 -7.28 20.79 20.53
N SER A 87 -7.53 22.07 20.27
CA SER A 87 -8.86 22.69 20.26
C SER A 87 -9.75 22.19 19.13
N SER A 88 -9.17 21.83 17.98
CA SER A 88 -9.92 21.30 16.83
C SER A 88 -9.08 20.31 16.02
N LEU A 89 -9.74 19.59 15.10
CA LEU A 89 -9.07 18.74 14.12
C LEU A 89 -8.19 19.58 13.18
N THR A 90 -8.69 20.72 12.70
CA THR A 90 -7.96 21.63 11.81
C THR A 90 -6.69 22.16 12.45
N ASP A 91 -6.76 22.53 13.73
CA ASP A 91 -5.58 22.96 14.51
C ASP A 91 -4.57 21.84 14.68
N PHE A 92 -5.02 20.57 14.78
CA PHE A 92 -4.12 19.43 14.84
C PHE A 92 -3.43 19.19 13.49
N ILE A 93 -4.19 19.10 12.40
CA ILE A 93 -3.68 18.78 11.06
C ILE A 93 -2.73 19.86 10.52
N SER A 94 -2.94 21.12 10.91
CA SER A 94 -2.08 22.25 10.50
C SER A 94 -0.73 22.28 11.22
N GLN A 95 -0.51 21.46 12.24
CA GLN A 95 0.78 21.38 12.92
C GLN A 95 1.86 20.76 12.02
N ASP A 96 3.11 21.16 12.25
CA ASP A 96 4.22 20.47 11.62
C ASP A 96 4.42 19.08 12.26
N HIS A 97 4.25 18.05 11.44
CA HIS A 97 4.48 16.64 11.78
C HIS A 97 5.76 16.09 11.12
N SER A 98 6.48 16.91 10.34
CA SER A 98 7.73 16.54 9.68
C SER A 98 8.98 16.77 10.53
N SER A 99 8.87 17.52 11.63
CA SER A 99 9.94 17.71 12.62
C SER A 99 10.32 16.41 13.35
N SER A 100 11.63 16.25 13.62
CA SER A 100 12.19 15.09 14.35
C SER A 100 11.58 14.94 15.75
N LEU A 101 11.40 13.69 16.19
CA LEU A 101 10.98 13.39 17.57
C LEU A 101 11.98 13.92 18.60
N THR A 102 13.28 13.92 18.28
CA THR A 102 14.34 14.37 19.20
C THR A 102 14.37 15.88 19.41
N THR A 103 13.76 16.64 18.50
CA THR A 103 13.67 18.11 18.56
C THR A 103 12.29 18.59 18.97
N SER A 104 11.34 17.67 19.14
CA SER A 104 9.97 18.02 19.49
C SER A 104 9.89 18.49 20.94
N THR A 105 9.12 19.55 21.18
CA THR A 105 8.86 20.07 22.53
C THR A 105 7.78 19.29 23.28
N SER A 106 7.15 18.31 22.62
CA SER A 106 6.08 17.51 23.20
C SER A 106 6.64 16.32 23.95
N SER A 107 6.30 16.18 25.24
CA SER A 107 6.68 15.00 26.03
C SER A 107 6.12 13.72 25.40
N ILE A 108 7.00 12.73 25.22
CA ILE A 108 6.66 11.41 24.70
C ILE A 108 6.63 10.43 25.86
N TYR A 109 5.53 9.71 26.08
CA TYR A 109 5.48 8.68 27.12
C TYR A 109 6.09 7.35 26.62
N PRO A 110 6.93 6.66 27.42
CA PRO A 110 7.63 5.44 27.00
C PRO A 110 6.67 4.33 26.55
N GLY A 111 5.59 4.12 27.30
CA GLY A 111 4.56 3.14 26.94
C GLY A 111 3.92 3.40 25.57
N LYS A 112 3.73 4.68 25.20
CA LYS A 112 3.20 5.08 23.89
C LYS A 112 4.21 4.95 22.77
N LEU A 113 5.49 5.21 23.06
CA LEU A 113 6.56 4.96 22.10
C LEU A 113 6.69 3.45 21.78
N LYS A 114 6.68 2.60 22.82
CA LYS A 114 6.71 1.14 22.68
C LYS A 114 5.48 0.59 21.93
N GLU A 115 4.30 1.11 22.25
CA GLU A 115 3.06 0.80 21.52
C GLU A 115 3.19 1.14 20.04
N MET A 116 3.75 2.30 19.70
CA MET A 116 3.93 2.72 18.30
C MET A 116 4.96 1.88 17.54
N VAL A 117 6.02 1.38 18.21
CA VAL A 117 6.91 0.37 17.61
C VAL A 117 6.14 -0.90 17.26
N SER A 118 5.26 -1.34 18.15
CA SER A 118 4.43 -2.54 17.93
C SER A 118 3.44 -2.33 16.78
N VAL A 119 2.85 -1.13 16.67
CA VAL A 119 1.98 -0.75 15.53
C VAL A 119 2.75 -0.78 14.23
N ALA A 120 3.94 -0.20 14.18
CA ALA A 120 4.75 -0.16 12.96
C ALA A 120 5.22 -1.56 12.55
N ALA A 121 5.59 -2.42 13.50
CA ALA A 121 5.90 -3.81 13.26
C ALA A 121 4.69 -4.60 12.75
N ASN A 122 3.50 -4.36 13.33
CA ASN A 122 2.25 -4.95 12.84
C ASN A 122 1.95 -4.52 11.40
N ILE A 123 2.08 -3.23 11.07
CA ILE A 123 1.92 -2.71 9.71
C ILE A 123 2.88 -3.39 8.73
N GLN A 124 4.15 -3.60 9.10
CA GLN A 124 5.10 -4.33 8.26
C GLN A 124 4.65 -5.77 7.99
N ARG A 125 4.18 -6.49 9.01
CA ARG A 125 3.65 -7.85 8.83
C ARG A 125 2.43 -7.89 7.92
N LEU A 126 1.48 -6.97 8.14
CA LEU A 126 0.29 -6.84 7.30
C LEU A 126 0.64 -6.48 5.85
N ALA A 127 1.64 -5.62 5.64
CA ALA A 127 2.10 -5.27 4.30
C ALA A 127 2.64 -6.50 3.56
N CYS A 128 3.47 -7.30 4.23
CA CYS A 128 4.01 -8.55 3.68
C CYS A 128 2.89 -9.55 3.35
N ALA A 129 1.90 -9.71 4.24
CA ALA A 129 0.76 -10.59 4.02
C ALA A 129 -0.10 -10.14 2.83
N CYS A 130 -0.41 -8.85 2.74
CA CYS A 130 -1.15 -8.26 1.62
C CYS A 130 -0.42 -8.46 0.29
N LEU A 131 0.86 -8.11 0.23
CA LEU A 131 1.67 -8.25 -0.99
C LEU A 131 1.76 -9.70 -1.44
N THR A 132 2.03 -10.63 -0.51
CA THR A 132 2.10 -12.07 -0.80
C THR A 132 0.78 -12.58 -1.39
N THR A 133 -0.34 -12.17 -0.79
CA THR A 133 -1.67 -12.59 -1.20
C THR A 133 -2.05 -12.04 -2.57
N LEU A 134 -1.89 -10.73 -2.77
CA LEU A 134 -2.21 -10.07 -4.03
C LEU A 134 -1.31 -10.58 -5.16
N LEU A 135 -0.01 -10.78 -4.89
CA LEU A 135 0.94 -11.34 -5.85
C LEU A 135 0.59 -12.79 -6.21
N GLY A 136 0.18 -13.60 -5.24
CA GLY A 136 -0.32 -14.95 -5.46
C GLY A 136 -1.55 -14.96 -6.36
N ARG A 137 -2.52 -14.05 -6.13
CA ARG A 137 -3.74 -13.93 -6.95
C ARG A 137 -3.41 -13.53 -8.39
N VAL A 138 -2.56 -12.51 -8.60
CA VAL A 138 -2.24 -12.06 -9.96
C VAL A 138 -1.44 -13.09 -10.75
N ARG A 139 -0.54 -13.85 -10.10
CA ARG A 139 0.22 -14.95 -10.72
C ARG A 139 -0.66 -16.13 -11.16
N LYS A 140 -1.81 -16.35 -10.53
CA LYS A 140 -2.77 -17.40 -10.92
C LYS A 140 -3.54 -17.07 -12.19
N VAL A 141 -3.56 -15.80 -12.62
CA VAL A 141 -4.28 -15.40 -13.83
C VAL A 141 -3.57 -15.97 -15.07
N GLN A 142 -4.34 -16.55 -15.98
CA GLN A 142 -3.85 -16.97 -17.30
C GLN A 142 -4.23 -15.92 -18.35
N PRO A 143 -3.37 -14.93 -18.62
CA PRO A 143 -3.70 -13.87 -19.57
C PRO A 143 -3.78 -14.37 -21.00
N ARG A 144 -4.49 -13.60 -21.81
CA ARG A 144 -4.69 -13.86 -23.24
C ARG A 144 -4.44 -12.58 -24.03
N CYS A 145 -3.99 -12.73 -25.26
CA CYS A 145 -3.76 -11.65 -26.22
C CYS A 145 -4.46 -11.96 -27.55
N TRP A 146 -4.52 -10.99 -28.44
CA TRP A 146 -5.09 -11.17 -29.77
C TRP A 146 -4.15 -11.97 -30.67
N LYS A 147 -4.72 -12.83 -31.52
CA LYS A 147 -3.93 -13.63 -32.47
C LYS A 147 -3.19 -12.73 -33.47
N ARG A 148 -1.91 -13.01 -33.70
CA ARG A 148 -1.04 -12.21 -34.58
C ARG A 148 -1.52 -12.07 -36.04
N ARG A 149 -2.34 -13.00 -36.57
CA ARG A 149 -2.71 -13.06 -38.00
C ARG A 149 -4.20 -13.26 -38.29
N ALA A 150 -5.07 -13.25 -37.28
CA ALA A 150 -6.50 -13.48 -37.47
C ALA A 150 -7.31 -12.39 -36.76
N SER A 151 -8.34 -11.88 -37.43
CA SER A 151 -9.32 -10.97 -36.83
C SER A 151 -10.19 -11.64 -35.76
N ASP A 152 -10.24 -12.98 -35.72
CA ASP A 152 -11.34 -13.69 -35.03
C ASP A 152 -10.86 -14.59 -33.88
N GLY A 153 -9.88 -14.16 -33.07
CA GLY A 153 -9.59 -14.92 -31.87
C GLY A 153 -8.45 -14.45 -30.98
N THR A 154 -8.35 -15.12 -29.84
CA THR A 154 -7.37 -14.85 -28.77
C THR A 154 -6.50 -16.07 -28.52
N GLU A 155 -5.27 -15.86 -28.08
CA GLU A 155 -4.29 -16.90 -27.75
C GLU A 155 -3.72 -16.68 -26.33
N PRO A 156 -3.24 -17.74 -25.65
CA PRO A 156 -2.59 -17.61 -24.36
C PRO A 156 -1.39 -16.67 -24.45
N TYR A 157 -1.29 -15.73 -23.51
CA TYR A 157 -0.10 -14.91 -23.31
C TYR A 157 0.74 -15.54 -22.20
N GLN A 158 2.05 -15.69 -22.41
CA GLN A 158 2.98 -16.13 -21.38
C GLN A 158 3.54 -14.90 -20.66
N PRO A 159 3.15 -14.65 -19.40
CA PRO A 159 3.68 -13.54 -18.63
C PRO A 159 5.17 -13.67 -18.42
N ARG A 160 5.85 -12.53 -18.35
CA ARG A 160 7.19 -12.47 -17.80
C ARG A 160 7.11 -12.49 -16.27
N GLU A 161 8.07 -13.11 -15.62
CA GLU A 161 8.20 -13.01 -14.17
C GLU A 161 8.80 -11.65 -13.79
N ALA A 162 8.04 -10.84 -13.07
CA ALA A 162 8.47 -9.52 -12.61
C ALA A 162 9.32 -9.58 -11.32
N GLY A 163 9.29 -10.72 -10.62
CA GLY A 163 10.00 -10.93 -9.36
C GLY A 163 9.22 -10.47 -8.13
N SER A 164 9.95 -10.26 -7.04
CA SER A 164 9.44 -9.75 -5.76
C SER A 164 8.81 -8.35 -5.90
N PRO A 165 7.99 -7.91 -4.94
CA PRO A 165 7.46 -6.54 -4.91
C PRO A 165 8.57 -5.50 -5.03
N THR A 166 8.33 -4.45 -5.83
CA THR A 166 9.26 -3.32 -5.94
C THR A 166 9.02 -2.32 -4.80
N TRP A 167 9.99 -1.45 -4.54
CA TRP A 167 9.87 -0.44 -3.47
C TRP A 167 8.58 0.38 -3.54
N ILE A 168 8.16 0.80 -4.73
CA ILE A 168 6.93 1.60 -4.87
C ILE A 168 5.67 0.78 -4.61
N GLU A 169 5.67 -0.51 -4.93
CA GLU A 169 4.56 -1.42 -4.65
C GLU A 169 4.41 -1.62 -3.15
N GLU A 170 5.53 -1.83 -2.43
CA GLU A 170 5.52 -1.89 -0.97
C GLU A 170 5.10 -0.58 -0.34
N TYR A 171 5.66 0.54 -0.80
CA TYR A 171 5.31 1.87 -0.31
C TYR A 171 3.81 2.14 -0.38
N ARG A 172 3.14 1.77 -1.48
CA ARG A 172 1.69 1.96 -1.63
C ARG A 172 0.89 1.15 -0.60
N VAL A 173 1.31 -0.07 -0.30
CA VAL A 173 0.67 -0.89 0.76
C VAL A 173 0.89 -0.29 2.13
N TYR A 174 2.14 0.11 2.45
CA TYR A 174 2.44 0.80 3.71
C TYR A 174 1.66 2.10 3.86
N ARG A 175 1.56 2.89 2.79
CA ARG A 175 0.77 4.12 2.77
C ARG A 175 -0.69 3.83 3.07
N ALA A 176 -1.27 2.83 2.43
CA ALA A 176 -2.66 2.45 2.69
C ALA A 176 -2.88 2.04 4.16
N LEU A 177 -1.99 1.20 4.71
CA LEU A 177 -2.05 0.76 6.11
C LEU A 177 -1.88 1.92 7.10
N TRP A 178 -0.91 2.81 6.87
CA TRP A 178 -0.72 3.99 7.72
C TRP A 178 -1.90 4.95 7.68
N ASN A 179 -2.58 5.08 6.54
CA ASN A 179 -3.80 5.89 6.44
C ASN A 179 -4.95 5.26 7.23
N LEU A 180 -5.16 3.95 7.13
CA LEU A 180 -6.15 3.23 7.93
C LEU A 180 -5.85 3.36 9.44
N GLN A 181 -4.58 3.22 9.83
CA GLN A 181 -4.15 3.39 11.21
C GLN A 181 -4.38 4.82 11.72
N LEU A 182 -3.96 5.83 10.94
CA LEU A 182 -4.12 7.23 11.30
C LEU A 182 -5.60 7.60 11.45
N TYR A 183 -6.47 7.11 10.56
CA TYR A 183 -7.91 7.33 10.67
C TYR A 183 -8.48 6.75 11.97
N SER A 184 -8.08 5.52 12.33
CA SER A 184 -8.49 4.89 13.60
C SER A 184 -8.05 5.72 14.81
N ASP A 185 -6.81 6.22 14.79
CA ASP A 185 -6.25 7.05 15.85
C ASP A 185 -6.94 8.41 15.95
N LEU A 186 -7.23 9.05 14.82
CA LEU A 186 -8.00 10.30 14.75
C LEU A 186 -9.42 10.11 15.26
N SER A 187 -10.07 9.00 14.91
CA SER A 187 -11.42 8.68 15.39
C SER A 187 -11.45 8.52 16.92
N THR A 188 -10.44 7.86 17.47
CA THR A 188 -10.32 7.64 18.92
C THR A 188 -10.00 8.94 19.65
N ALA A 189 -9.03 9.71 19.14
CA ALA A 189 -8.65 10.99 19.70
C ALA A 189 -9.79 12.02 19.58
N GLY A 190 -10.50 12.05 18.45
CA GLY A 190 -11.64 12.94 18.22
C GLY A 190 -12.77 12.70 19.22
N LYS A 191 -13.10 11.43 19.52
CA LYS A 191 -14.05 11.10 20.59
C LYS A 191 -13.57 11.59 21.97
N ARG A 192 -12.27 11.42 22.27
CA ARG A 192 -11.67 11.87 23.55
C ARG A 192 -11.65 13.39 23.69
N LEU A 193 -11.39 14.11 22.60
CA LEU A 193 -11.21 15.57 22.58
C LEU A 193 -12.49 16.34 22.21
N GLY A 194 -13.57 15.64 21.88
CA GLY A 194 -14.84 16.25 21.49
C GLY A 194 -14.84 16.91 20.11
N TRP A 195 -14.01 16.43 19.17
CA TRP A 195 -14.03 16.90 17.79
C TRP A 195 -15.31 16.44 17.08
N LEU A 196 -15.84 17.27 16.18
CA LEU A 196 -17.01 16.93 15.39
C LEU A 196 -16.69 15.77 14.44
N HIS A 197 -17.57 14.76 14.42
CA HIS A 197 -17.40 13.61 13.53
C HIS A 197 -17.41 14.03 12.06
N ASP A 198 -18.27 14.98 11.69
CA ASP A 198 -18.37 15.50 10.33
C ASP A 198 -17.06 16.15 9.86
N ASP A 199 -16.34 16.85 10.74
CA ASP A 199 -15.04 17.45 10.41
C ASP A 199 -14.00 16.36 10.09
N LEU A 200 -14.03 15.26 10.84
CA LEU A 200 -13.15 14.11 10.59
C LEU A 200 -13.48 13.42 9.27
N GLU A 201 -14.77 13.20 8.99
CA GLU A 201 -15.22 12.62 7.72
C GLU A 201 -14.85 13.50 6.52
N ASN A 202 -15.05 14.82 6.64
CA ASN A 202 -14.69 15.78 5.60
C ASN A 202 -13.18 15.84 5.37
N TRP A 203 -12.38 15.83 6.45
CA TRP A 203 -10.93 15.78 6.35
C TRP A 203 -10.47 14.48 5.70
N TRP A 204 -10.98 13.33 6.15
CA TRP A 204 -10.64 12.03 5.57
C TRP A 204 -10.99 11.99 4.09
N PHE A 205 -12.14 12.57 3.74
CA PHE A 205 -12.60 12.66 2.38
C PHE A 205 -11.62 13.44 1.49
N GLY A 206 -11.23 14.64 1.91
CA GLY A 206 -10.28 15.48 1.18
C GLY A 206 -8.85 14.92 1.18
N HIS A 207 -8.40 14.33 2.30
CA HIS A 207 -7.06 13.79 2.45
C HIS A 207 -6.79 12.61 1.52
N MET A 208 -7.79 11.74 1.36
CA MET A 208 -7.73 10.61 0.42
C MET A 208 -7.90 11.04 -1.04
N ARG A 209 -8.22 12.32 -1.29
CA ARG A 209 -8.47 12.90 -2.61
C ARG A 209 -9.54 12.10 -3.37
N TRP A 210 -10.61 11.72 -2.66
CA TRP A 210 -11.72 10.94 -3.25
C TRP A 210 -12.42 11.69 -4.38
N ASP A 211 -12.33 13.01 -4.40
CA ASP A 211 -12.88 13.87 -5.44
C ASP A 211 -12.00 13.95 -6.70
N GLU A 212 -10.75 13.49 -6.63
CA GLU A 212 -9.85 13.50 -7.77
C GLU A 212 -10.06 12.32 -8.71
N VAL A 213 -9.86 12.58 -9.99
CA VAL A 213 -9.92 11.55 -11.03
C VAL A 213 -8.55 11.47 -11.69
N PRO A 214 -7.86 10.32 -11.59
CA PRO A 214 -8.21 9.09 -10.85
C PRO A 214 -8.05 9.21 -9.30
N VAL A 215 -8.90 8.51 -8.55
CA VAL A 215 -8.76 8.38 -7.08
C VAL A 215 -7.61 7.43 -6.77
N MET A 216 -6.44 7.97 -6.42
CA MET A 216 -5.22 7.18 -6.33
C MET A 216 -5.04 6.51 -4.97
N VAL A 217 -4.89 7.32 -3.93
CA VAL A 217 -4.66 6.83 -2.56
C VAL A 217 -5.89 6.08 -2.06
N GLY A 218 -7.09 6.55 -2.40
CA GLY A 218 -8.33 5.86 -2.06
C GLY A 218 -8.43 4.44 -2.62
N GLU A 219 -8.02 4.19 -3.88
CA GLU A 219 -8.06 2.82 -4.45
C GLU A 219 -6.97 1.91 -3.86
N GLU A 220 -5.82 2.45 -3.45
CA GLU A 220 -4.81 1.71 -2.69
C GLU A 220 -5.35 1.30 -1.32
N VAL A 221 -5.97 2.23 -0.58
CA VAL A 221 -6.60 1.98 0.73
C VAL A 221 -7.70 0.93 0.63
N ARG A 222 -8.58 1.03 -0.36
CA ARG A 222 -9.63 0.02 -0.60
C ARG A 222 -9.05 -1.35 -0.91
N THR A 223 -8.03 -1.40 -1.76
CA THR A 223 -7.39 -2.66 -2.14
C THR A 223 -6.80 -3.37 -0.94
N VAL A 224 -6.11 -2.63 -0.07
CA VAL A 224 -5.54 -3.19 1.15
C VAL A 224 -6.62 -3.56 2.16
N SER A 225 -7.66 -2.74 2.32
CA SER A 225 -8.81 -3.08 3.18
C SER A 225 -9.47 -4.38 2.76
N GLU A 226 -9.90 -4.47 1.50
CA GLU A 226 -10.54 -5.67 0.93
C GLU A 226 -9.61 -6.90 1.00
N CYS A 227 -8.29 -6.69 0.87
CA CYS A 227 -7.32 -7.76 1.05
C CYS A 227 -7.29 -8.26 2.51
N LEU A 228 -7.20 -7.36 3.48
CA LEU A 228 -7.19 -7.70 4.91
C LEU A 228 -8.49 -8.36 5.35
N GLU A 229 -9.64 -7.92 4.83
CA GLU A 229 -10.93 -8.56 5.08
C GLU A 229 -10.92 -10.04 4.70
N THR A 230 -10.24 -10.40 3.61
CA THR A 230 -10.11 -11.81 3.19
C THR A 230 -9.04 -12.60 3.96
N LEU A 231 -8.17 -11.94 4.71
CA LEU A 231 -7.03 -12.56 5.39
C LEU A 231 -7.27 -12.82 6.88
N CYS A 232 -8.29 -12.22 7.49
CA CYS A 232 -8.57 -12.34 8.91
C CYS A 232 -9.57 -13.48 9.20
N GLU A 233 -9.37 -14.22 10.29
CA GLU A 233 -10.24 -15.34 10.69
C GLU A 233 -11.59 -14.91 11.26
N GLY A 234 -11.75 -13.64 11.63
CA GLY A 234 -12.99 -13.10 12.19
C GLY A 234 -13.58 -11.98 11.34
N ASP A 235 -14.83 -11.63 11.62
CA ASP A 235 -15.50 -10.51 10.96
C ASP A 235 -14.79 -9.20 11.31
N PRO A 236 -14.06 -8.58 10.37
CA PRO A 236 -13.40 -7.32 10.64
C PRO A 236 -14.45 -6.25 10.91
N ILE A 237 -14.15 -5.32 11.82
CA ILE A 237 -15.06 -4.20 12.08
C ILE A 237 -15.02 -3.28 10.87
N LEU A 238 -16.03 -3.35 10.02
CA LEU A 238 -16.19 -2.52 8.84
C LEU A 238 -16.82 -1.17 9.21
N ARG A 239 -16.37 -0.12 8.51
CA ARG A 239 -16.97 1.20 8.50
C ARG A 239 -17.41 1.52 7.09
N THR A 240 -18.61 2.08 6.98
CA THR A 240 -19.09 2.72 5.76
C THR A 240 -18.68 4.19 5.75
N THR A 241 -18.01 4.61 4.69
CA THR A 241 -17.70 6.02 4.40
C THR A 241 -18.20 6.39 3.01
N LYS A 242 -18.24 7.67 2.66
CA LYS A 242 -18.68 8.14 1.35
C LYS A 242 -17.49 8.45 0.46
N ALA A 243 -17.57 8.06 -0.81
CA ALA A 243 -16.71 8.58 -1.87
C ALA A 243 -17.55 9.33 -2.90
N GLN A 244 -16.91 10.23 -3.64
CA GLN A 244 -17.51 10.87 -4.79
C GLN A 244 -16.80 10.42 -6.06
N VAL A 245 -17.55 10.25 -7.13
CA VAL A 245 -17.00 10.15 -8.47
C VAL A 245 -17.63 11.23 -9.32
N THR A 246 -16.78 12.03 -9.95
CA THR A 246 -17.22 12.94 -11.00
C THR A 246 -17.50 12.10 -12.25
N LYS A 247 -18.78 12.01 -12.63
CA LYS A 247 -19.17 11.52 -13.97
C LYS A 247 -19.03 12.68 -14.97
N PHE A 248 -19.09 12.36 -16.27
CA PHE A 248 -19.02 13.34 -17.37
C PHE A 248 -19.80 14.63 -17.05
N TYR A 249 -19.25 15.78 -17.47
CA TYR A 249 -19.89 17.11 -17.32
C TYR A 249 -20.16 17.60 -15.88
N SER A 250 -19.29 17.27 -14.92
CA SER A 250 -19.25 17.87 -13.57
C SER A 250 -20.30 17.36 -12.57
N GLU A 251 -21.06 16.32 -12.91
CA GLU A 251 -21.99 15.69 -11.96
C GLU A 251 -21.26 14.81 -10.94
N ARG A 252 -21.27 15.22 -9.67
CA ARG A 252 -20.67 14.48 -8.55
C ARG A 252 -21.67 13.46 -8.01
N HIS A 253 -21.36 12.18 -8.16
CA HIS A 253 -22.14 11.09 -7.58
C HIS A 253 -21.46 10.60 -6.31
N SER A 254 -22.17 10.62 -5.19
CA SER A 254 -21.70 10.02 -3.94
C SER A 254 -22.11 8.55 -3.86
N PHE A 255 -21.22 7.68 -3.39
CA PHE A 255 -21.52 6.27 -3.12
C PHE A 255 -20.80 5.81 -1.86
N ASP A 256 -21.31 4.74 -1.27
CA ASP A 256 -20.79 4.17 -0.04
C ASP A 256 -19.61 3.24 -0.32
N ILE A 257 -18.58 3.32 0.52
CA ILE A 257 -17.41 2.45 0.54
C ILE A 257 -17.30 1.82 1.92
N GLN A 258 -17.04 0.52 1.95
CA GLN A 258 -16.71 -0.20 3.17
C GLN A 258 -15.19 -0.31 3.31
N LEU A 259 -14.67 0.02 4.48
CA LEU A 259 -13.26 -0.10 4.85
C LEU A 259 -13.15 -0.72 6.25
N ILE A 260 -12.06 -1.42 6.53
CA ILE A 260 -11.72 -1.81 7.90
C ILE A 260 -11.52 -0.55 8.76
N SER A 261 -12.19 -0.52 9.91
CA SER A 261 -12.13 0.61 10.84
C SER A 261 -10.91 0.57 11.77
N GLN A 262 -10.35 -0.63 11.99
CA GLN A 262 -9.16 -0.87 12.79
C GLN A 262 -8.29 -1.90 12.06
N LEU A 263 -6.97 -1.72 12.13
CA LEU A 263 -6.06 -2.70 11.58
C LEU A 263 -6.09 -3.97 12.45
N PRO A 264 -6.21 -5.16 11.83
CA PRO A 264 -6.12 -6.42 12.55
C PRO A 264 -4.71 -6.62 13.10
N ASN A 265 -4.58 -7.42 14.15
CA ASN A 265 -3.26 -7.91 14.55
C ASN A 265 -2.81 -9.00 13.59
N ALA A 266 -1.55 -9.00 13.16
CA ALA A 266 -1.01 -10.01 12.25
C ALA A 266 -1.10 -11.46 12.80
N SER A 267 -1.24 -11.63 14.12
CA SER A 267 -1.52 -12.94 14.74
C SER A 267 -2.95 -13.47 14.49
N GLN A 268 -3.87 -12.62 14.00
CA GLN A 268 -5.26 -12.97 13.68
C GLN A 268 -5.45 -13.37 12.20
N LEU A 269 -4.37 -13.42 11.43
CA LEU A 269 -4.42 -13.82 10.03
C LEU A 269 -4.62 -15.33 9.93
N CYS A 270 -5.42 -15.78 8.96
CA CYS A 270 -5.77 -17.20 8.78
C CYS A 270 -4.56 -18.13 8.54
N ARG A 271 -3.42 -17.56 8.16
CA ARG A 271 -2.19 -18.29 7.79
C ARG A 271 -0.97 -17.47 8.15
N GLY A 272 0.15 -18.16 8.38
CA GLY A 272 1.45 -17.52 8.55
C GLY A 272 1.98 -16.94 7.23
N PHE A 273 2.64 -15.79 7.31
CA PHE A 273 3.29 -15.12 6.19
C PHE A 273 4.76 -14.86 6.50
N GLU A 274 5.62 -14.97 5.48
CA GLU A 274 6.99 -14.50 5.58
C GLU A 274 7.01 -12.98 5.68
N VAL A 275 7.93 -12.47 6.50
CA VAL A 275 8.11 -11.03 6.74
C VAL A 275 9.50 -10.67 6.29
N TRP A 276 9.61 -9.62 5.49
CA TRP A 276 10.89 -9.13 4.99
C TRP A 276 11.09 -7.66 5.34
N ALA A 277 12.35 -7.21 5.24
CA ALA A 277 12.70 -5.81 5.39
C ALA A 277 12.36 -5.05 4.10
N PRO A 278 11.91 -3.79 4.18
CA PRO A 278 11.57 -3.02 2.99
C PRO A 278 12.74 -2.90 2.00
N PRO A 279 12.50 -3.02 0.68
CA PRO A 279 13.53 -2.92 -0.33
C PRO A 279 14.09 -1.49 -0.39
N LEU A 280 15.30 -1.32 -0.89
CA LEU A 280 15.89 0.00 -1.07
C LEU A 280 15.16 0.77 -2.18
N LEU A 281 15.11 2.10 -2.03
CA LEU A 281 14.66 2.98 -3.11
C LEU A 281 15.62 2.82 -4.30
N PRO A 282 15.14 2.46 -5.51
CA PRO A 282 16.02 2.31 -6.65
C PRO A 282 16.63 3.64 -7.07
N GLU A 283 17.90 3.61 -7.48
CA GLU A 283 18.56 4.75 -8.11
C GLU A 283 17.98 4.97 -9.50
N ILE A 284 17.53 6.20 -9.75
CA ILE A 284 16.96 6.58 -11.05
C ILE A 284 17.99 7.37 -11.83
N PRO A 285 18.42 6.87 -12.99
CA PRO A 285 19.34 7.60 -13.85
C PRO A 285 18.75 8.96 -14.21
N VAL A 286 19.58 10.00 -14.11
CA VAL A 286 19.24 11.34 -14.57
C VAL A 286 20.00 11.59 -15.86
N THR A 287 19.31 12.09 -16.87
CA THR A 287 19.93 12.47 -18.14
C THR A 287 20.74 13.75 -18.02
N ASP A 288 21.60 14.02 -19.00
CA ASP A 288 22.45 15.21 -19.03
C ASP A 288 21.68 16.53 -18.91
N ASP A 289 20.40 16.54 -19.31
CA ASP A 289 19.47 17.67 -19.20
C ASP A 289 18.70 17.72 -17.87
N GLY A 290 19.07 16.88 -16.88
CA GLY A 290 18.50 16.88 -15.53
C GLY A 290 17.17 16.14 -15.38
N TYR A 291 16.71 15.41 -16.39
CA TYR A 291 15.44 14.68 -16.33
C TYR A 291 15.61 13.25 -15.79
N PRO A 292 14.79 12.81 -14.81
CA PRO A 292 14.84 11.43 -14.35
C PRO A 292 14.29 10.48 -15.42
N LEU A 293 15.07 9.48 -15.82
CA LEU A 293 14.66 8.38 -16.70
C LEU A 293 13.92 7.31 -15.89
N ASP A 294 12.65 7.59 -15.64
CA ASP A 294 11.76 6.71 -14.88
C ASP A 294 10.58 6.22 -15.75
N PRO A 295 10.84 5.31 -16.71
CA PRO A 295 9.81 4.75 -17.57
C PRO A 295 8.83 3.88 -16.76
N TRP A 296 9.30 3.23 -15.71
CA TRP A 296 8.53 2.27 -14.91
C TRP A 296 7.81 2.88 -13.71
N GLY A 297 8.14 4.12 -13.36
CA GLY A 297 7.50 4.83 -12.27
C GLY A 297 7.94 4.33 -10.90
N TRP A 298 9.24 4.15 -10.65
CA TRP A 298 9.75 3.80 -9.32
C TRP A 298 10.22 5.00 -8.50
N GLY A 299 10.25 6.19 -9.10
CA GLY A 299 10.76 7.37 -8.45
C GLY A 299 9.79 8.04 -7.50
N LEU A 300 10.29 9.06 -6.82
CA LEU A 300 9.51 9.86 -5.90
C LEU A 300 8.29 10.54 -6.58
N ARG A 301 8.32 10.72 -7.90
CA ARG A 301 7.14 11.18 -8.67
C ARG A 301 5.96 10.21 -8.55
N SER A 302 6.24 8.91 -8.45
CA SER A 302 5.21 7.87 -8.33
C SER A 302 4.57 7.80 -6.96
N LEU A 303 5.11 8.51 -5.96
CA LEU A 303 4.42 8.72 -4.70
C LEU A 303 3.12 9.47 -4.95
N ARG A 304 3.14 10.52 -5.77
CA ARG A 304 1.96 11.37 -5.98
C ARG A 304 1.11 10.96 -7.18
N PHE A 305 1.65 10.10 -8.04
CA PHE A 305 0.99 9.71 -9.27
C PHE A 305 1.18 8.23 -9.58
N ASN A 306 0.08 7.48 -9.55
CA ASN A 306 0.09 6.09 -9.98
C ASN A 306 -0.55 5.98 -11.37
N ARG A 307 0.32 5.79 -12.36
CA ARG A 307 -0.06 5.73 -13.78
C ARG A 307 -1.04 4.58 -14.07
N MET A 308 -0.93 3.46 -13.36
CA MET A 308 -1.78 2.29 -13.62
C MET A 308 -3.24 2.56 -13.34
N ALA A 309 -3.59 3.19 -12.21
CA ALA A 309 -5.00 3.50 -11.96
C ALA A 309 -5.53 4.58 -12.93
N ALA A 310 -4.68 5.52 -13.36
CA ALA A 310 -5.03 6.47 -14.41
C ALA A 310 -5.36 5.75 -15.73
N PHE A 311 -4.53 4.80 -16.15
CA PHE A 311 -4.77 3.99 -17.34
C PHE A 311 -6.05 3.16 -17.20
N PHE A 312 -6.26 2.49 -16.08
CA PHE A 312 -7.48 1.71 -15.84
C PHE A 312 -8.73 2.59 -15.95
N ARG A 313 -8.69 3.82 -15.41
CA ARG A 313 -9.81 4.76 -15.52
C ARG A 313 -10.11 5.13 -16.97
N VAL A 314 -9.08 5.36 -17.79
CA VAL A 314 -9.25 5.59 -19.23
C VAL A 314 -9.90 4.36 -19.90
N CYS A 315 -9.49 3.15 -19.53
CA CYS A 315 -10.08 1.90 -20.03
C CYS A 315 -11.58 1.81 -19.67
N GLN A 316 -11.94 2.12 -18.42
CA GLN A 316 -13.34 2.14 -17.98
C GLN A 316 -14.18 3.13 -18.80
N LEU A 317 -13.65 4.34 -19.07
CA LEU A 317 -14.35 5.35 -19.87
C LEU A 317 -14.56 4.91 -21.31
N ARG A 318 -13.53 4.34 -21.96
CA ARG A 318 -13.62 3.82 -23.34
C ARG A 318 -14.67 2.72 -23.46
N THR A 319 -14.64 1.76 -22.54
CA THR A 319 -15.51 0.58 -22.57
C THR A 319 -16.94 0.83 -22.08
N THR A 320 -17.24 2.02 -21.57
CA THR A 320 -18.60 2.37 -21.11
C THR A 320 -19.59 2.44 -22.27
N THR A 321 -19.16 2.99 -23.41
CA THR A 321 -20.01 3.14 -24.60
C THR A 321 -19.76 2.07 -25.65
N HIS A 322 -18.50 1.62 -25.76
CA HIS A 322 -18.08 0.66 -26.77
C HIS A 322 -17.23 -0.43 -26.10
N PRO A 323 -17.79 -1.62 -25.81
CA PRO A 323 -17.01 -2.72 -25.27
C PRO A 323 -15.81 -3.05 -26.17
N ALA A 324 -14.70 -3.43 -25.54
CA ALA A 324 -13.53 -3.85 -26.29
C ALA A 324 -13.81 -5.15 -27.06
N MET A 325 -13.13 -5.33 -28.19
CA MET A 325 -13.23 -6.57 -28.96
C MET A 325 -12.84 -7.76 -28.08
N HIS A 326 -13.68 -8.81 -28.07
CA HIS A 326 -13.54 -10.02 -27.23
C HIS A 326 -13.63 -9.80 -25.71
N GLN A 327 -14.09 -8.64 -25.25
CA GLN A 327 -14.26 -8.37 -23.82
C GLN A 327 -15.08 -9.49 -23.13
N VAL A 328 -14.53 -10.05 -22.05
CA VAL A 328 -15.12 -11.23 -21.36
C VAL A 328 -15.95 -10.87 -20.13
N CYS A 329 -15.82 -9.66 -19.62
CA CYS A 329 -16.66 -9.12 -18.55
C CYS A 329 -16.70 -7.59 -18.61
N GLN A 330 -17.69 -6.98 -17.95
CA GLN A 330 -17.68 -5.54 -17.70
C GLN A 330 -16.50 -5.17 -16.80
N ILE A 331 -15.88 -4.02 -17.05
CA ILE A 331 -14.71 -3.53 -16.28
C ILE A 331 -15.05 -2.31 -15.41
N GLN A 332 -16.33 -1.93 -15.39
CA GLN A 332 -16.84 -0.79 -14.63
C GLN A 332 -16.84 -1.06 -13.12
N ASP A 333 -17.00 -2.32 -12.71
CA ASP A 333 -16.80 -2.73 -11.32
C ASP A 333 -15.31 -2.89 -11.03
N ALA A 334 -14.74 -2.00 -10.22
CA ALA A 334 -13.33 -2.04 -9.85
C ALA A 334 -13.00 -3.11 -8.79
N GLY A 335 -13.98 -3.81 -8.20
CA GLY A 335 -13.79 -4.84 -7.19
C GLY A 335 -12.83 -5.96 -7.62
N PRO A 336 -13.06 -6.65 -8.75
CA PRO A 336 -12.13 -7.67 -9.25
C PRO A 336 -10.73 -7.13 -9.58
N TRP A 337 -10.64 -5.86 -9.99
CA TRP A 337 -9.37 -5.19 -10.28
C TRP A 337 -8.58 -4.91 -9.00
N ARG A 338 -9.23 -4.43 -7.94
CA ARG A 338 -8.65 -4.31 -6.60
C ARG A 338 -8.30 -5.65 -5.98
N GLY A 339 -9.17 -6.66 -6.14
CA GLY A 339 -8.92 -8.02 -5.64
C GLY A 339 -7.65 -8.68 -6.19
N LEU A 340 -7.11 -8.19 -7.31
CA LEU A 340 -5.83 -8.59 -7.90
C LEU A 340 -4.65 -7.70 -7.49
N GLY A 341 -4.87 -6.65 -6.71
CA GLY A 341 -3.83 -5.71 -6.28
C GLY A 341 -3.46 -4.67 -7.32
N MET A 342 -4.28 -4.45 -8.36
CA MET A 342 -3.87 -3.63 -9.50
C MET A 342 -3.55 -2.16 -9.17
N PRO A 343 -4.20 -1.49 -8.19
CA PRO A 343 -3.71 -0.20 -7.67
C PRO A 343 -2.29 -0.23 -7.12
N ILE A 344 -1.85 -1.37 -6.60
CA ILE A 344 -0.56 -1.49 -5.93
C ILE A 344 0.56 -1.63 -6.96
N TRP A 345 0.33 -2.37 -8.03
CA TRP A 345 1.36 -2.76 -9.00
C TRP A 345 1.97 -1.60 -9.79
N ASP A 346 3.27 -1.69 -10.02
CA ASP A 346 4.00 -0.73 -10.83
C ASP A 346 3.86 -1.01 -12.34
N LEU A 347 4.42 -0.12 -13.17
CA LEU A 347 4.34 -0.27 -14.63
C LEU A 347 5.15 -1.45 -15.14
N TRP A 348 6.20 -1.85 -14.44
CA TRP A 348 7.05 -2.97 -14.84
C TRP A 348 6.33 -4.30 -14.68
N ARG A 349 5.69 -4.53 -13.54
CA ARG A 349 4.87 -5.71 -13.31
C ARG A 349 3.70 -5.75 -14.29
N CYS A 350 3.05 -4.61 -14.51
CA CYS A 350 1.98 -4.52 -15.48
C CYS A 350 2.47 -4.76 -16.92
N TYR A 351 3.68 -4.34 -17.29
CA TYR A 351 4.30 -4.69 -18.57
C TYR A 351 4.58 -6.19 -18.69
N CYS A 352 5.10 -6.81 -17.63
CA CYS A 352 5.36 -8.25 -17.59
C CYS A 352 4.08 -9.09 -17.78
N LEU A 353 2.99 -8.63 -17.17
CA LEU A 353 1.62 -9.15 -17.34
C LEU A 353 0.98 -8.74 -18.68
N GLY A 354 1.63 -7.83 -19.42
CA GLY A 354 1.24 -7.21 -20.68
C GLY A 354 0.02 -6.27 -20.62
N LEU A 355 -0.32 -5.80 -19.43
CA LEU A 355 -1.33 -4.78 -19.19
C LEU A 355 -0.82 -3.35 -19.43
N HIS A 356 0.47 -3.19 -19.72
CA HIS A 356 1.10 -1.89 -19.95
C HIS A 356 2.12 -1.91 -21.08
N SER A 357 2.29 -0.76 -21.75
CA SER A 357 3.28 -0.54 -22.80
C SER A 357 4.56 0.06 -22.20
N ALA A 358 5.72 -0.53 -22.46
CA ALA A 358 7.00 0.10 -22.16
C ALA A 358 7.15 1.37 -23.00
N ARG A 359 7.26 2.55 -22.38
CA ARG A 359 7.42 3.83 -23.10
C ARG A 359 8.36 4.75 -22.32
N HIS A 360 9.12 5.58 -23.03
CA HIS A 360 9.85 6.65 -22.38
C HIS A 360 8.87 7.64 -21.73
N ASN A 361 9.19 8.07 -20.52
CA ASN A 361 8.45 9.10 -19.79
C ASN A 361 8.60 10.51 -20.40
N VAL A 362 9.52 10.69 -21.35
CA VAL A 362 9.69 11.91 -22.17
C VAL A 362 9.54 11.56 -23.65
N PRO A 363 8.30 11.58 -24.18
CA PRO A 363 8.02 11.20 -25.57
C PRO A 363 8.82 12.04 -26.56
N GLY A 364 9.43 11.40 -27.56
CA GLY A 364 10.10 12.07 -28.68
C GLY A 364 11.53 12.55 -28.44
N ARG A 365 12.04 12.54 -27.20
CA ARG A 365 13.48 12.80 -26.93
C ARG A 365 14.34 11.55 -26.97
N TYR A 366 13.78 10.41 -26.57
CA TYR A 366 14.48 9.15 -26.48
C TYR A 366 13.70 8.10 -27.25
N SER A 367 14.42 7.28 -28.02
CA SER A 367 13.88 6.13 -28.74
C SER A 367 14.84 4.96 -28.57
N GLY A 368 14.29 3.74 -28.57
CA GLY A 368 15.07 2.52 -28.39
C GLY A 368 14.59 1.69 -27.22
N PRO A 369 15.32 0.61 -26.90
CA PRO A 369 14.86 -0.34 -25.92
C PRO A 369 15.11 0.19 -24.49
N LEU A 370 14.18 -0.14 -23.59
CA LEU A 370 14.15 0.33 -22.22
C LEU A 370 14.85 -0.66 -21.29
N ARG A 371 15.65 -0.15 -20.35
CA ARG A 371 16.25 -0.98 -19.31
C ARG A 371 15.18 -1.36 -18.29
N ALA A 372 15.07 -2.65 -18.01
CA ALA A 372 14.22 -3.26 -17.01
C ALA A 372 14.91 -3.31 -15.63
N PRO A 373 14.16 -3.48 -14.52
CA PRO A 373 14.75 -3.54 -13.18
C PRO A 373 15.64 -4.75 -12.98
N ASP A 374 15.33 -5.86 -13.67
CA ASP A 374 16.13 -7.07 -13.64
C ASP A 374 17.41 -7.00 -14.49
N GLY A 375 17.78 -5.78 -14.94
CA GLY A 375 18.95 -5.52 -15.77
C GLY A 375 18.76 -5.87 -17.25
N SER A 376 17.64 -6.49 -17.62
CA SER A 376 17.34 -6.79 -19.01
C SER A 376 16.97 -5.54 -19.81
N VAL A 377 16.86 -5.72 -21.13
CA VAL A 377 16.50 -4.66 -22.07
C VAL A 377 15.26 -5.10 -22.82
N VAL A 378 14.21 -4.29 -22.80
CA VAL A 378 12.90 -4.62 -23.38
C VAL A 378 12.52 -3.66 -24.51
N PRO A 379 11.85 -4.13 -25.57
CA PRO A 379 11.42 -3.25 -26.65
C PRO A 379 10.34 -2.27 -26.16
N GLU A 380 10.31 -1.09 -26.77
CA GLU A 380 9.22 -0.13 -26.58
C GLU A 380 7.88 -0.71 -27.10
N GLY A 381 6.78 -0.41 -26.41
CA GLY A 381 5.43 -0.94 -26.67
C GLY A 381 4.98 -1.99 -25.64
N CYS A 382 3.78 -2.55 -25.80
CA CYS A 382 3.34 -3.70 -24.98
C CYS A 382 4.07 -4.98 -25.40
N SER A 383 4.19 -5.91 -24.46
CA SER A 383 4.44 -7.32 -24.74
C SER A 383 3.12 -8.10 -24.55
N PRO A 384 2.47 -8.61 -25.61
CA PRO A 384 2.72 -8.35 -27.03
C PRO A 384 2.18 -6.96 -27.47
N PRO A 385 2.56 -6.45 -28.65
CA PRO A 385 2.21 -5.10 -29.09
C PRO A 385 0.70 -4.86 -29.17
N THR A 386 0.22 -3.74 -28.64
CA THR A 386 -1.20 -3.37 -28.63
C THR A 386 -1.78 -3.29 -30.03
N ARG A 387 -2.83 -4.07 -30.29
CA ARG A 387 -3.68 -3.92 -31.49
C ARG A 387 -5.03 -3.38 -31.06
N GLY A 388 -5.52 -2.30 -31.66
CA GLY A 388 -6.92 -1.84 -31.51
C GLY A 388 -7.54 -1.82 -30.11
N PHE A 389 -6.89 -1.21 -29.11
CA PHE A 389 -7.35 -1.19 -27.71
C PHE A 389 -7.35 -2.55 -26.99
N GLU A 390 -6.50 -3.49 -27.42
CA GLU A 390 -6.30 -4.80 -26.76
C GLU A 390 -6.06 -4.73 -25.25
N GLU A 391 -5.45 -3.65 -24.74
CA GLU A 391 -5.29 -3.42 -23.29
C GLU A 391 -6.64 -3.51 -22.54
N ASP A 392 -7.70 -2.93 -23.10
CA ASP A 392 -9.06 -2.96 -22.51
C ASP A 392 -9.60 -4.39 -22.42
N TYR A 393 -9.40 -5.19 -23.48
CA TYR A 393 -9.70 -6.60 -23.50
C TYR A 393 -8.93 -7.35 -22.40
N ARG A 394 -7.62 -7.09 -22.27
CA ARG A 394 -6.77 -7.77 -21.29
C ARG A 394 -7.20 -7.47 -19.86
N TYR A 395 -7.57 -6.24 -19.53
CA TYR A 395 -8.13 -5.93 -18.21
C TYR A 395 -9.38 -6.78 -17.92
N SER A 396 -10.27 -6.96 -18.90
CA SER A 396 -11.45 -7.81 -18.72
C SER A 396 -11.08 -9.27 -18.45
N VAL A 397 -10.02 -9.81 -19.06
CA VAL A 397 -9.54 -11.18 -18.79
C VAL A 397 -9.07 -11.33 -17.35
N PHE A 398 -8.28 -10.39 -16.85
CA PHE A 398 -7.82 -10.39 -15.45
C PHE A 398 -9.00 -10.31 -14.48
N MET A 399 -9.91 -9.35 -14.69
CA MET A 399 -11.07 -9.15 -13.83
C MET A 399 -12.02 -10.36 -13.85
N HIS A 400 -12.24 -10.96 -15.01
CA HIS A 400 -12.99 -12.20 -15.12
C HIS A 400 -12.32 -13.33 -14.32
N ALA A 401 -11.00 -13.50 -14.45
CA ALA A 401 -10.26 -14.52 -13.71
C ALA A 401 -10.39 -14.33 -12.19
N ARG A 402 -10.30 -13.10 -11.66
CA ARG A 402 -10.51 -12.85 -10.23
C ARG A 402 -11.94 -13.19 -9.80
N THR A 403 -12.93 -12.83 -10.62
CA THR A 403 -14.33 -13.16 -10.35
C THR A 403 -14.55 -14.68 -10.27
N GLN A 404 -13.86 -15.46 -11.10
CA GLN A 404 -13.91 -16.93 -11.00
C GLN A 404 -13.22 -17.43 -9.73
N MET A 405 -12.03 -16.91 -9.41
CA MET A 405 -11.33 -17.26 -8.16
C MET A 405 -12.21 -17.01 -6.92
N GLN A 406 -12.96 -15.90 -6.86
CA GLN A 406 -13.88 -15.62 -5.75
C GLN A 406 -15.00 -16.66 -5.63
N LYS A 407 -15.54 -17.09 -6.77
CA LYS A 407 -16.59 -18.12 -6.80
C LYS A 407 -16.06 -19.48 -6.34
N ASP A 408 -14.83 -19.80 -6.71
CA ASP A 408 -14.19 -21.05 -6.32
C ASP A 408 -13.84 -21.03 -4.82
N GLU A 409 -13.29 -19.91 -4.31
CA GLU A 409 -13.05 -19.66 -2.88
C GLU A 409 -14.34 -19.83 -2.05
N PHE A 410 -15.47 -19.28 -2.54
CA PHE A 410 -16.77 -19.40 -1.87
C PHE A 410 -17.30 -20.85 -1.84
N LYS A 411 -17.17 -21.58 -2.96
CA LYS A 411 -17.59 -23.00 -3.03
C LYS A 411 -16.77 -23.89 -2.10
N GLU A 412 -15.45 -23.67 -2.02
CA GLU A 412 -14.58 -24.41 -1.10
C GLU A 412 -15.04 -24.21 0.35
N MET A 413 -15.37 -22.98 0.74
CA MET A 413 -15.87 -22.66 2.08
C MET A 413 -17.23 -23.31 2.39
N GLU A 414 -18.15 -23.34 1.42
CA GLU A 414 -19.44 -24.04 1.57
C GLU A 414 -19.24 -25.56 1.75
N LEU A 415 -18.32 -26.16 1.00
CA LEU A 415 -17.97 -27.58 1.09
C LEU A 415 -17.35 -27.93 2.46
N GLU A 416 -16.45 -27.10 2.97
CA GLU A 416 -15.87 -27.26 4.31
C GLU A 416 -16.93 -27.18 5.41
N THR A 417 -17.84 -26.21 5.30
CA THR A 417 -18.95 -26.03 6.26
C THR A 417 -19.90 -27.24 6.25
N GLN A 418 -20.26 -27.74 5.07
CA GLN A 418 -21.11 -28.92 4.93
C GLN A 418 -20.46 -30.20 5.49
N ASN A 419 -19.14 -30.34 5.36
CA ASN A 419 -18.40 -31.48 5.90
C ASN A 419 -18.25 -31.43 7.43
N CYS A 420 -18.23 -30.23 8.03
CA CYS A 420 -18.25 -30.06 9.48
C CYS A 420 -19.62 -30.36 10.11
N ILE A 421 -20.73 -30.11 9.40
CA ILE A 421 -22.10 -30.40 9.90
C ILE A 421 -22.44 -31.90 9.82
N LYS A 422 -21.74 -32.67 8.99
CA LYS A 422 -21.96 -34.12 8.81
C LYS A 422 -21.13 -35.02 9.75
N LYS A 423 -20.26 -34.43 10.58
CA LYS A 423 -19.56 -35.12 11.68
C LYS A 423 -20.23 -34.75 13.00
#